data_AF-A0A1H9XYL2-F1
#
_entry.id   AF-A0A1H9XYL2-F1
#
_cell.length_a   1.000
_cell.length_b   1.000
_cell.length_c   1.000
_cell.angle_alpha   90.00
_cell.angle_beta   90.00
_cell.angle_gamma   90.00
#
_symmetry.space_group_name_H-M   'P 1'
#
loop_
_entity.id
_entity.type
_entity.pdbx_description
1 polymer ?
#
loop_
_entity_poly.entity_id
_entity_poly.type
_entity_poly.pdbx_seq_one_letter_code
_entity_poly.pdbx_strand_id
1 'polypeptide(L)'
;MSLVDEKELFLTTDDIAALRAAESVQFCRDYDGASCVKLILSGTWDTSAPRIYTARQQRLFPHTSTMSGDRYRKLTARSSIQSVLGGATEHARCDHTLRRAQDNDEWQTIARIIKPGDVIGLRWRSGNDYQLITDVGLHRDELRMVLHRDNNNPRVFLIDAVVCANDTASMIRL
;
A
#
# COMPACT_ATOMS: atom_id res chain seq x y z
N MET A 1 5.70 -16.90 -21.78
CA MET A 1 5.23 -16.25 -20.54
C MET A 1 4.12 -15.30 -20.95
N SER A 2 2.86 -15.69 -20.71
CA SER A 2 1.70 -14.96 -21.22
C SER A 2 1.60 -13.61 -20.50
N LEU A 3 1.68 -12.51 -21.26
CA LEU A 3 1.32 -11.18 -20.79
C LEU A 3 -0.20 -11.20 -20.58
N VAL A 4 -0.63 -11.56 -19.37
CA VAL A 4 -1.98 -11.24 -18.94
C VAL A 4 -2.05 -9.73 -19.00
N ASP A 5 -2.97 -9.25 -19.84
CA ASP A 5 -3.30 -7.86 -20.05
C ASP A 5 -3.86 -7.33 -18.70
N GLU A 6 -2.96 -7.02 -17.76
CA GLU A 6 -3.29 -6.32 -16.52
C GLU A 6 -3.82 -4.96 -16.95
N LYS A 7 -5.13 -4.90 -17.16
CA LYS A 7 -5.85 -3.69 -17.52
C LYS A 7 -5.40 -2.58 -16.58
N GLU A 8 -4.58 -1.68 -17.10
CA GLU A 8 -3.96 -0.64 -16.29
C GLU A 8 -5.08 0.22 -15.70
N LEU A 9 -5.28 0.10 -14.39
CA LEU A 9 -6.34 0.81 -13.67
C LEU A 9 -5.83 2.21 -13.33
N PHE A 10 -6.11 3.13 -14.25
CA PHE A 10 -5.86 4.55 -14.06
C PHE A 10 -6.71 5.12 -12.92
N LEU A 11 -6.10 5.93 -12.08
CA LEU A 11 -6.79 6.62 -11.00
C LEU A 11 -7.81 7.63 -11.55
N THR A 12 -9.01 7.58 -11.00
CA THR A 12 -10.08 8.52 -11.29
C THR A 12 -10.00 9.76 -10.39
N THR A 13 -10.76 10.81 -10.73
CA THR A 13 -10.91 11.99 -9.87
C THR A 13 -11.42 11.64 -8.47
N ASP A 14 -12.34 10.67 -8.36
CA ASP A 14 -12.85 10.22 -7.05
C ASP A 14 -11.78 9.45 -6.26
N ASP A 15 -10.87 8.72 -6.92
CA ASP A 15 -9.73 8.07 -6.26
C ASP A 15 -8.78 9.11 -5.64
N ILE A 16 -8.51 10.21 -6.37
CA ILE A 16 -7.67 11.29 -5.85
C ILE A 16 -8.36 12.03 -4.69
N ALA A 17 -9.67 12.25 -4.80
CA ALA A 17 -10.44 12.84 -3.71
C ALA A 17 -10.44 11.93 -2.47
N ALA A 18 -10.54 10.61 -2.65
CA ALA A 18 -10.44 9.65 -1.56
C ALA A 18 -9.03 9.60 -0.96
N LEU A 19 -7.96 9.63 -1.77
CA LEU A 19 -6.56 9.64 -1.31
C LEU A 19 -6.30 10.78 -0.33
N ARG A 20 -6.83 11.96 -0.66
CA ARG A 20 -6.68 13.18 0.15
C ARG A 20 -7.58 13.20 1.38
N ALA A 21 -8.69 12.47 1.34
CA ALA A 21 -9.65 12.40 2.44
C ALA A 21 -9.38 11.23 3.40
N ALA A 22 -8.55 10.27 3.03
CA ALA A 22 -8.29 9.07 3.84
C ALA A 22 -7.68 9.44 5.20
N GLU A 23 -8.23 8.87 6.27
CA GLU A 23 -7.72 9.00 7.64
C GLU A 23 -6.65 7.95 7.95
N SER A 24 -6.76 6.79 7.31
CA SER A 24 -5.72 5.76 7.32
C SER A 24 -5.51 5.21 5.91
N VAL A 25 -4.29 4.78 5.63
CA VAL A 25 -3.89 4.21 4.35
C VAL A 25 -3.18 2.90 4.62
N GLN A 26 -3.70 1.82 4.03
CA GLN A 26 -3.11 0.50 4.14
C GLN A 26 -2.60 0.07 2.77
N PHE A 27 -1.35 -0.39 2.73
CA PHE A 27 -0.73 -1.00 1.58
C PHE A 27 -0.71 -2.50 1.85
N CYS A 28 -1.46 -3.28 1.08
CA CYS A 28 -1.62 -4.70 1.36
C CYS A 28 -1.87 -5.53 0.11
N ARG A 29 -1.83 -6.85 0.23
CA ARG A 29 -2.45 -7.77 -0.73
C ARG A 29 -3.86 -8.10 -0.29
N ASP A 30 -4.78 -8.24 -1.25
CA ASP A 30 -6.11 -8.76 -0.94
C ASP A 30 -6.11 -10.29 -0.81
N TYR A 31 -7.27 -10.86 -0.50
CA TYR A 31 -7.44 -12.31 -0.40
C TYR A 31 -7.15 -13.07 -1.71
N ASP A 32 -7.28 -12.40 -2.85
CA ASP A 32 -7.00 -12.94 -4.19
C ASP A 32 -5.52 -12.77 -4.57
N GLY A 33 -4.70 -12.22 -3.67
CA GLY A 33 -3.27 -11.97 -3.86
C GLY A 33 -2.94 -10.68 -4.62
N ALA A 34 -3.94 -9.93 -5.09
CA ALA A 34 -3.75 -8.68 -5.80
C ALA A 34 -3.28 -7.57 -4.85
N SER A 35 -2.28 -6.82 -5.30
CA SER A 35 -1.76 -5.68 -4.54
C SER A 35 -2.72 -4.51 -4.58
N CYS A 36 -2.95 -3.87 -3.44
CA CYS A 36 -3.87 -2.77 -3.34
C CYS A 36 -3.47 -1.74 -2.28
N VAL A 37 -3.95 -0.52 -2.48
CA VAL A 37 -3.93 0.54 -1.48
C VAL A 37 -5.36 0.74 -1.00
N LYS A 38 -5.61 0.42 0.27
CA LYS A 38 -6.90 0.67 0.92
C LYS A 38 -6.86 2.03 1.61
N LEU A 39 -7.79 2.88 1.21
CA LEU A 39 -8.03 4.20 1.77
C LEU A 39 -9.19 4.11 2.73
N ILE A 40 -8.99 4.52 3.97
CA ILE A 40 -9.93 4.23 5.06
C ILE A 40 -10.38 5.53 5.70
N LEU A 41 -11.69 5.67 5.90
CA LEU A 41 -12.30 6.56 6.86
C LEU A 41 -12.66 5.73 8.09
N SER A 42 -12.09 6.09 9.23
CA SER A 42 -12.30 5.35 10.46
C SER A 42 -13.70 5.63 11.00
N GLY A 43 -14.40 4.57 11.36
CA GLY A 43 -15.58 4.64 12.18
C GLY A 43 -15.21 5.01 13.61
N THR A 44 -16.23 5.09 14.45
CA THR A 44 -16.06 5.05 15.90
C THR A 44 -15.99 3.59 16.32
N TRP A 45 -15.01 3.25 17.15
CA TRP A 45 -14.94 1.91 17.76
C TRP A 45 -16.07 1.69 18.78
N ASP A 46 -16.76 2.78 19.15
CA ASP A 46 -17.93 2.79 19.99
C ASP A 46 -19.19 2.49 19.16
N THR A 47 -19.72 1.28 19.30
CA THR A 47 -20.94 0.82 18.64
C THR A 47 -22.19 1.57 19.11
N SER A 48 -22.13 2.27 20.25
CA SER A 48 -23.24 3.08 20.78
C SER A 48 -23.33 4.47 20.14
N ALA A 49 -22.27 4.92 19.48
CA ALA A 49 -22.21 6.21 18.79
C ALA A 49 -21.56 6.06 17.40
N PRO A 50 -22.21 5.35 16.46
CA PRO A 50 -21.64 5.10 15.14
C PRO A 50 -21.41 6.41 14.38
N ARG A 51 -20.24 6.54 13.73
CA ARG A 51 -19.96 7.67 12.86
C ARG A 51 -20.96 7.72 11.70
N ILE A 52 -21.68 8.83 11.58
CA ILE A 52 -22.57 9.07 10.45
C ILE A 52 -21.73 9.65 9.29
N TYR A 53 -21.70 8.93 8.17
CA TYR A 53 -20.98 9.37 6.97
C TYR A 53 -21.91 10.14 6.03
N THR A 54 -21.41 11.27 5.53
CA THR A 54 -22.12 12.07 4.51
C THR A 54 -22.25 11.29 3.19
N ALA A 55 -23.25 11.65 2.37
CA ALA A 55 -23.42 11.05 1.04
C ALA A 55 -22.15 11.14 0.18
N ARG A 56 -21.41 12.26 0.29
CA ARG A 56 -20.12 12.44 -0.38
C ARG A 56 -19.08 11.43 0.11
N GLN A 57 -18.94 11.23 1.42
CA GLN A 57 -18.02 10.25 1.97
C GLN A 57 -18.40 8.83 1.55
N GLN A 58 -19.69 8.49 1.53
CA GLN A 58 -20.13 7.18 1.08
C GLN A 58 -19.82 6.92 -0.40
N ARG A 59 -19.92 7.95 -1.26
CA ARG A 59 -19.50 7.88 -2.66
C ARG A 59 -17.98 7.70 -2.80
N LEU A 60 -17.19 8.44 -2.01
CA LEU A 60 -15.74 8.35 -2.04
C LEU A 60 -15.21 7.05 -1.40
N PHE A 61 -15.92 6.48 -0.44
CA PHE A 61 -15.54 5.26 0.28
C PHE A 61 -16.73 4.28 0.24
N PRO A 62 -16.93 3.59 -0.90
CA PRO A 62 -18.16 2.83 -1.18
C PRO A 62 -18.29 1.55 -0.35
N HIS A 63 -17.18 1.00 0.11
CA HIS A 63 -17.20 -0.24 0.89
C HIS A 63 -17.28 0.05 2.38
N THR A 64 -17.85 -0.89 3.13
CA THR A 64 -17.94 -0.83 4.59
C THR A 64 -17.33 -2.10 5.17
N SER A 65 -16.44 -1.95 6.14
CA SER A 65 -15.91 -3.05 6.95
C SER A 65 -17.02 -3.52 7.89
N THR A 66 -17.43 -4.78 7.76
CA THR A 66 -18.46 -5.39 8.62
C THR A 66 -18.00 -5.54 10.07
N MET A 67 -16.68 -5.61 10.29
CA MET A 67 -16.10 -5.78 11.63
C MET A 67 -15.93 -4.47 12.38
N SER A 68 -15.47 -3.41 11.70
CA SER A 68 -15.12 -2.14 12.36
C SER A 68 -16.10 -1.00 12.10
N GLY A 69 -17.01 -1.14 11.13
CA GLY A 69 -17.85 -0.04 10.67
C GLY A 69 -17.09 1.06 9.91
N ASP A 70 -15.79 0.87 9.66
CA ASP A 70 -14.98 1.75 8.82
C ASP A 70 -15.49 1.73 7.39
N ARG A 71 -15.37 2.85 6.69
CA ARG A 71 -15.59 2.89 5.25
C ARG A 71 -14.27 2.91 4.51
N TYR A 72 -14.21 2.22 3.38
CA TYR A 72 -12.99 2.16 2.59
C TYR A 72 -13.23 2.24 1.09
N ARG A 73 -12.19 2.70 0.40
CA ARG A 73 -12.00 2.56 -1.05
C ARG A 73 -10.75 1.75 -1.28
N LYS A 74 -10.80 0.81 -2.20
CA LYS A 74 -9.65 -0.01 -2.59
C LYS A 74 -9.16 0.46 -3.96
N LEU A 75 -7.89 0.83 -4.03
CA LEU A 75 -7.20 1.11 -5.28
C LEU A 75 -6.38 -0.12 -5.66
N THR A 76 -6.62 -0.69 -6.84
CA THR A 76 -5.78 -1.77 -7.37
C THR A 76 -4.41 -1.20 -7.74
N ALA A 77 -3.35 -1.88 -7.34
CA ALA A 77 -1.98 -1.50 -7.65
C ALA A 77 -1.29 -2.62 -8.42
N ARG A 78 -0.40 -2.26 -9.37
CA ARG A 78 0.51 -3.25 -9.97
C ARG A 78 1.38 -3.86 -8.89
N SER A 79 1.59 -5.17 -8.94
CA SER A 79 2.45 -5.86 -8.00
C SER A 79 3.81 -6.14 -8.61
N SER A 80 4.87 -5.90 -7.85
CA SER A 80 6.20 -6.38 -8.19
C SER A 80 6.91 -6.84 -6.92
N ILE A 81 7.47 -8.05 -6.96
CA ILE A 81 8.31 -8.56 -5.89
C ILE A 81 9.69 -8.81 -6.48
N GLN A 82 10.72 -8.23 -5.86
CA GLN A 82 12.10 -8.37 -6.29
C GLN A 82 12.93 -8.82 -5.09
N SER A 83 13.66 -9.91 -5.26
CA SER A 83 14.69 -10.34 -4.33
C SER A 83 16.05 -9.97 -4.92
N VAL A 84 16.86 -9.22 -4.18
CA VAL A 84 18.17 -8.74 -4.66
C VAL A 84 19.21 -9.87 -4.68
N LEU A 85 19.04 -10.90 -3.83
CA LEU A 85 20.02 -11.97 -3.61
C LEU A 85 19.48 -13.38 -3.92
N GLY A 86 18.42 -13.50 -4.72
CA GLY A 86 17.87 -14.81 -5.13
C GLY A 86 17.05 -15.54 -4.06
N GLY A 87 16.76 -14.89 -2.92
CA GLY A 87 15.82 -15.39 -1.92
C GLY A 87 14.38 -15.50 -2.43
N ALA A 88 13.59 -16.39 -1.82
CA ALA A 88 12.23 -16.71 -2.23
C ALA A 88 11.31 -15.47 -2.28
N THR A 89 10.83 -15.11 -3.47
CA THR A 89 9.94 -13.95 -3.73
C THR A 89 8.50 -14.13 -3.24
N GLU A 90 8.19 -15.29 -2.70
CA GLU A 90 6.86 -15.76 -2.32
C GLU A 90 6.41 -15.30 -0.91
N HIS A 91 7.31 -14.67 -0.12
CA HIS A 91 7.06 -14.41 1.31
C HIS A 91 7.11 -12.96 1.78
N ALA A 92 7.12 -11.97 0.88
CA ALA A 92 7.04 -10.57 1.29
C ALA A 92 5.65 -10.21 1.85
N ARG A 93 5.38 -10.58 3.11
CA ARG A 93 4.21 -10.19 3.91
C ARG A 93 4.45 -8.81 4.54
N CYS A 94 4.60 -7.78 3.72
CA CYS A 94 4.60 -6.41 4.24
C CYS A 94 3.25 -5.78 3.93
N ASP A 95 2.35 -5.90 4.89
CA ASP A 95 1.20 -5.01 4.99
C ASP A 95 1.63 -3.83 5.86
N HIS A 96 1.63 -2.62 5.28
CA HIS A 96 1.92 -1.40 6.04
C HIS A 96 0.64 -0.60 6.22
N THR A 97 0.39 -0.11 7.44
CA THR A 97 -0.75 0.76 7.71
C THR A 97 -0.27 2.09 8.27
N LEU A 98 -0.40 3.14 7.46
CA LEU A 98 -0.23 4.51 7.90
C LEU A 98 -1.53 4.98 8.57
N ARG A 99 -1.50 5.11 9.89
CA ARG A 99 -2.59 5.72 10.67
C ARG A 99 -2.44 7.24 10.67
N ARG A 100 -3.55 7.97 10.79
CA ARG A 100 -3.59 9.45 10.80
C ARG A 100 -2.92 10.04 9.56
N ALA A 101 -3.25 9.50 8.39
CA ALA A 101 -2.70 9.93 7.10
C ALA A 101 -2.95 11.43 6.81
N GLN A 102 -4.00 12.02 7.38
CA GLN A 102 -4.26 13.47 7.29
C GLN A 102 -3.23 14.32 8.03
N ASP A 103 -2.60 13.77 9.08
CA ASP A 103 -1.63 14.47 9.93
C ASP A 103 -0.17 14.11 9.56
N ASN A 104 0.03 13.28 8.53
CA ASN A 104 1.36 12.85 8.08
C ASN A 104 1.81 13.67 6.85
N ASP A 105 2.81 14.53 7.02
CA ASP A 105 3.27 15.47 6.00
C ASP A 105 3.83 14.77 4.75
N GLU A 106 4.52 13.62 4.93
CA GLU A 106 5.04 12.82 3.81
C GLU A 106 3.90 12.29 2.96
N TRP A 107 2.87 11.73 3.58
CA TRP A 107 1.69 11.24 2.89
C TRP A 107 0.91 12.36 2.24
N GLN A 108 0.71 13.49 2.91
CA GLN A 108 0.06 14.65 2.31
C GLN A 108 0.81 15.13 1.06
N THR A 109 2.14 15.08 1.08
CA THR A 109 2.98 15.39 -0.08
C THR A 109 2.76 14.37 -1.20
N ILE A 110 2.78 13.07 -0.89
CA ILE A 110 2.50 12.00 -1.84
C ILE A 110 1.10 12.18 -2.47
N ALA A 111 0.05 12.32 -1.66
CA ALA A 111 -1.34 12.46 -2.09
C ALA A 111 -1.61 13.73 -2.92
N ARG A 112 -0.80 14.79 -2.75
CA ARG A 112 -0.84 16.00 -3.59
C ARG A 112 -0.16 15.78 -4.94
N ILE A 113 0.90 14.98 -4.99
CA ILE A 113 1.63 14.68 -6.23
C ILE A 113 0.79 13.82 -7.17
N ILE A 114 0.04 12.85 -6.64
CA ILE A 114 -0.81 11.93 -7.42
C ILE A 114 -1.95 12.70 -8.12
N LYS A 115 -2.22 12.36 -9.38
CA LYS A 115 -3.22 12.97 -10.25
C LYS A 115 -4.14 11.92 -10.89
N PRO A 116 -5.33 12.31 -11.36
CA PRO A 116 -6.15 11.44 -12.19
C PRO A 116 -5.37 11.03 -13.44
N GLY A 117 -5.51 9.78 -13.86
CA GLY A 117 -4.73 9.18 -14.95
C GLY A 117 -3.41 8.55 -14.51
N ASP A 118 -2.98 8.71 -13.25
CA ASP A 118 -1.81 7.97 -12.77
C ASP A 118 -2.14 6.48 -12.53
N VAL A 119 -1.12 5.63 -12.53
CA VAL A 119 -1.19 4.23 -12.10
C VAL A 119 -0.27 4.01 -10.89
N ILE A 120 -0.79 3.37 -9.86
CA ILE A 120 -0.04 2.99 -8.66
C ILE A 120 0.50 1.57 -8.83
N GLY A 121 1.76 1.38 -8.46
CA GLY A 121 2.38 0.08 -8.24
C GLY A 121 2.89 -0.03 -6.81
N LEU A 122 2.90 -1.25 -6.27
CA LEU A 122 3.56 -1.59 -5.03
C LEU A 122 4.71 -2.55 -5.34
N ARG A 123 5.90 -2.20 -4.85
CA ARG A 123 7.11 -3.00 -5.00
C ARG A 123 7.61 -3.42 -3.64
N TRP A 124 7.64 -4.73 -3.42
CA TRP A 124 8.33 -5.33 -2.29
C TRP A 124 9.73 -5.70 -2.72
N ARG A 125 10.72 -5.17 -2.00
CA ARG A 125 12.13 -5.46 -2.26
C ARG A 125 12.72 -6.13 -1.04
N SER A 126 13.22 -7.36 -1.22
CA SER A 126 13.89 -8.10 -0.15
C SER A 126 15.40 -8.13 -0.34
N GLY A 127 16.13 -8.09 0.78
CA GLY A 127 17.59 -8.15 0.82
C GLY A 127 18.26 -6.92 0.21
N ASN A 128 17.70 -5.72 0.44
CA ASN A 128 18.33 -4.47 0.00
C ASN A 128 19.46 -4.07 0.96
N ASP A 129 20.43 -4.96 1.08
CA ASP A 129 21.37 -4.94 2.18
C ASP A 129 22.56 -4.02 1.90
N TYR A 130 23.02 -3.38 2.96
CA TYR A 130 24.31 -2.70 3.00
C TYR A 130 25.30 -3.58 3.73
N GLN A 131 26.57 -3.53 3.34
CA GLN A 131 27.65 -4.32 3.96
C GLN A 131 27.57 -4.31 5.51
N LEU A 132 27.36 -3.12 6.08
CA LEU A 132 27.27 -2.92 7.54
C LEU A 132 26.13 -3.67 8.24
N ILE A 133 24.99 -3.92 7.57
CA ILE A 133 23.88 -4.68 8.17
C ILE A 133 24.06 -6.18 7.95
N THR A 134 24.62 -6.59 6.81
CA THR A 134 24.94 -8.00 6.56
C THR A 134 26.05 -8.52 7.47
N ASP A 135 27.03 -7.68 7.80
CA ASP A 135 28.17 -8.06 8.66
C ASP A 135 27.71 -8.45 10.09
N VAL A 136 26.53 -7.99 10.51
CA VAL A 136 25.89 -8.36 11.79
C VAL A 136 24.71 -9.33 11.63
N GLY A 137 24.56 -9.95 10.45
CA GLY A 137 23.52 -10.95 10.18
C GLY A 137 22.10 -10.39 10.05
N LEU A 138 21.97 -9.09 9.74
CA LEU A 138 20.69 -8.42 9.51
C LEU A 138 20.41 -8.23 8.01
N HIS A 139 19.13 -8.16 7.67
CA HIS A 139 18.64 -7.85 6.32
C HIS A 139 17.67 -6.69 6.35
N ARG A 140 17.55 -6.00 5.21
CA ARG A 140 16.59 -4.92 5.01
C ARG A 140 15.58 -5.27 3.92
N ASP A 141 14.31 -5.29 4.32
CA ASP A 141 13.18 -5.38 3.41
C ASP A 141 12.50 -4.01 3.28
N GLU A 142 11.98 -3.72 2.09
CA GLU A 142 11.37 -2.42 1.78
C GLU A 142 10.05 -2.60 1.05
N LEU A 143 9.07 -1.78 1.43
CA LEU A 143 7.88 -1.51 0.65
C LEU A 143 8.03 -0.16 -0.04
N ARG A 144 7.91 -0.16 -1.37
CA ARG A 144 7.95 1.04 -2.18
C ARG A 144 6.65 1.22 -2.94
N MET A 145 6.16 2.45 -3.01
CA MET A 145 5.09 2.83 -3.93
C MET A 145 5.70 3.41 -5.20
N VAL A 146 5.23 2.93 -6.34
CA VAL A 146 5.65 3.37 -7.67
C VAL A 146 4.49 4.11 -8.32
N LEU A 147 4.75 5.29 -8.86
CA LEU A 147 3.74 6.11 -9.53
C LEU A 147 4.13 6.28 -11.01
N HIS A 148 3.26 5.80 -11.89
CA HIS A 148 3.37 5.95 -13.34
C HIS A 148 2.35 7.01 -13.79
N ARG A 149 2.79 8.05 -14.49
CA ARG A 149 1.91 9.12 -15.03
C ARG A 149 1.77 9.05 -16.54
N ASP A 150 2.88 8.74 -17.18
CA ASP A 150 3.04 8.43 -18.59
C ASP A 150 4.11 7.31 -18.62
N ASN A 151 4.35 6.61 -19.73
CA ASN A 151 5.38 5.55 -19.83
C ASN A 151 6.84 6.02 -19.55
N ASN A 152 7.00 7.24 -19.04
CA ASN A 152 8.26 7.85 -18.69
C ASN A 152 8.58 7.67 -17.20
N ASN A 153 9.89 7.63 -16.93
CA ASN A 153 10.56 7.35 -15.66
C ASN A 153 9.65 7.43 -14.39
N PRO A 154 9.26 6.29 -13.80
CA PRO A 154 8.30 6.28 -12.70
C PRO A 154 8.88 6.92 -11.44
N ARG A 155 8.02 7.61 -10.68
CA ARG A 155 8.41 8.14 -9.36
C ARG A 155 8.29 7.03 -8.33
N VAL A 156 9.28 6.90 -7.46
CA VAL A 156 9.34 5.85 -6.44
C VAL A 156 9.42 6.49 -5.06
N PHE A 157 8.53 6.07 -4.17
CA PHE A 157 8.46 6.49 -2.78
C PHE A 157 8.74 5.28 -1.88
N LEU A 158 9.66 5.42 -0.92
CA LEU A 158 9.82 4.43 0.14
C LEU A 158 8.69 4.62 1.15
N ILE A 159 7.87 3.59 1.36
CA ILE A 159 6.73 3.62 2.28
C ILE A 159 7.14 3.05 3.63
N ASP A 160 7.83 1.91 3.62
CA ASP A 160 8.29 1.25 4.83
C ASP A 160 9.61 0.53 4.58
N ALA A 161 10.41 0.40 5.64
CA ALA A 161 11.63 -0.37 5.65
C ALA A 161 11.79 -1.08 7.00
N VAL A 162 11.92 -2.40 6.95
CA VAL A 162 12.13 -3.23 8.13
C VAL A 162 13.54 -3.79 8.09
N VAL A 163 14.25 -3.69 9.21
CA VAL A 163 15.54 -4.36 9.41
C VAL A 163 15.33 -5.48 10.42
N CYS A 164 15.60 -6.71 10.02
CA CYS A 164 15.40 -7.89 10.85
C CYS A 164 16.60 -8.84 10.75
N ALA A 165 16.73 -9.74 11.73
CA ALA A 165 17.69 -10.84 11.62
C ALA A 165 17.35 -11.70 10.39
N ASN A 166 18.36 -12.36 9.81
CA ASN A 166 18.15 -13.35 8.75
C ASN A 166 17.39 -14.56 9.30
N ASP A 167 16.09 -14.41 9.42
CA ASP A 167 15.21 -15.44 9.96
C ASP A 167 14.39 -16.00 8.81
N THR A 168 15.11 -16.59 7.85
CA THR A 168 14.56 -17.22 6.65
C THR A 168 13.48 -18.26 6.98
N ALA A 169 13.44 -18.76 8.22
CA ALA A 169 12.41 -19.64 8.76
C ALA A 169 11.12 -18.92 9.24
N SER A 170 11.21 -17.67 9.72
CA SER A 170 10.05 -16.89 10.22
C SER A 170 9.24 -16.22 9.11
N MET A 171 9.81 -16.13 7.90
CA MET A 171 9.07 -15.80 6.67
C MET A 171 8.18 -16.96 6.17
N ILE A 172 8.31 -18.15 6.77
CA ILE A 172 7.50 -19.35 6.52
C ILE A 172 6.60 -19.60 7.74
N ARG A 173 5.45 -18.93 7.83
CA ARG A 173 4.33 -19.45 8.62
C ARG A 173 3.07 -19.37 7.77
N LEU A 174 2.58 -20.54 7.36
CA LEU A 174 1.34 -20.76 6.62
C LEU A 174 0.22 -19.84 7.13
#